data_AF-A0A6A4XRK5-F1
#
_entry.id   AF-A0A6A4XRK5-F1
#
_cell.length_a   1.000
_cell.length_b   1.000
_cell.length_c   1.000
_cell.angle_alpha   90.00
_cell.angle_beta   90.00
_cell.angle_gamma   90.00
#
_symmetry.space_group_name_H-M   'P 1'
#
loop_
_entity.id
_entity.type
_entity.pdbx_description
1 polymer ?
#
loop_
_entity_poly.entity_id
_entity_poly.type
_entity_poly.pdbx_seq_one_letter_code
_entity_poly.pdbx_strand_id
1 'polypeptide(L)'
;TRACYPTLGRWSGGFTWVITFTSRKGNVPTMTFAAAALLNANGGGNVPALAIEDATHPLTQPAGSQDGNAVGGSFLLSYNGVPAAAPCVIGTNTDSTNLITGPYNDVNLQNYLIAQFGFPSIVVFRSLPDRAMGFVWSITFSDKDTGGDVPPLVVASTAGLTGTGASLVNAEAIKGNQLSGTFQLTFNGQTTRPILFSATAADVAEAINSLDSILPSAVVVTRTGPYGPTASGSPDVNTQVQGYVWAITFTSATWKDPTADHSTLVAGNWVGPPAAWIDTWETGFSKAWGRQVGPLWANSYRLACLKQGLTVTANDASATCVTGVATPGVGPLAGTFRLQLDTTNSPFMSVRGSFPSAAIRHNAWGNAIQSRSDGSSMQEILQSMANIGTVAVTRSAVDVTTGGYKWTITFLNDKAPCVELDSLTGQCASPGDVPALSVFSTSLVGPTLPVVTVCEASTTNCNAANMNGVILRSDFTVFKVTGDPGVEGRFSLSLTCQGATGGSDCSVIVGGFVVTTPVPALATTLLQYDRFFL
;
A
#
# COMPACT_ATOMS: atom_id res chain seq x y z
N THR A 1 23.08 13.17 65.16
CA THR A 1 22.89 13.38 66.62
C THR A 1 23.98 14.30 67.16
N ARG A 2 23.79 14.96 68.32
CA ARG A 2 24.77 15.90 68.92
C ARG A 2 25.17 15.43 70.32
N ALA A 3 26.44 15.50 70.65
CA ALA A 3 26.99 15.23 71.99
C ALA A 3 28.04 16.29 72.40
N CYS A 4 28.33 16.41 73.70
CA CYS A 4 29.43 17.25 74.19
C CYS A 4 30.79 16.61 73.85
N TYR A 5 31.81 17.43 73.60
CA TYR A 5 33.17 17.00 73.29
C TYR A 5 34.21 17.75 74.15
N PRO A 6 35.27 17.08 74.64
CA PRO A 6 35.50 15.63 74.61
C PRO A 6 34.50 14.88 75.50
N THR A 7 34.22 13.62 75.19
CA THR A 7 33.30 12.78 75.98
C THR A 7 33.93 12.29 77.30
N LEU A 8 35.24 12.51 77.48
CA LEU A 8 36.01 12.21 78.69
C LEU A 8 36.90 13.43 79.02
N GLY A 9 36.81 13.94 80.26
CA GLY A 9 37.60 15.08 80.74
C GLY A 9 36.77 16.30 81.20
N ARG A 10 37.44 17.41 81.54
CA ARG A 10 36.77 18.69 81.85
C ARG A 10 36.20 19.29 80.56
N TRP A 11 34.94 19.72 80.59
CA TRP A 11 34.23 20.27 79.44
C TRP A 11 34.95 21.49 78.87
N SER A 12 35.29 21.43 77.57
CA SER A 12 36.00 22.48 76.84
C SER A 12 35.07 23.41 76.04
N GLY A 13 33.75 23.24 76.17
CA GLY A 13 32.77 23.97 75.36
C GLY A 13 32.51 23.38 73.96
N GLY A 14 33.14 22.26 73.61
CA GLY A 14 33.01 21.61 72.31
C GLY A 14 31.76 20.73 72.16
N PHE A 15 31.35 20.50 70.91
CA PHE A 15 30.31 19.55 70.53
C PHE A 15 30.78 18.67 69.37
N THR A 16 30.29 17.44 69.34
CA THR A 16 30.42 16.52 68.22
C THR A 16 29.05 16.29 67.61
N TRP A 17 28.99 16.25 66.28
CA TRP A 17 27.79 15.88 65.54
C TRP A 17 28.05 14.65 64.70
N VAL A 18 27.20 13.63 64.83
CA VAL A 18 27.15 12.50 63.91
C VAL A 18 26.10 12.79 62.86
N ILE A 19 26.51 12.84 61.60
CA ILE A 19 25.64 13.12 60.46
C ILE A 19 25.38 11.81 59.72
N THR A 20 24.11 11.46 59.54
CA THR A 20 23.68 10.30 58.76
C THR A 20 22.99 10.78 57.50
N PHE A 21 23.53 10.43 56.34
CA PHE A 21 22.86 10.69 55.08
C PHE A 21 21.76 9.64 54.85
N THR A 22 20.50 10.07 54.86
CA THR A 22 19.35 9.14 54.73
C THR A 22 18.98 8.82 53.29
N SER A 23 19.44 9.63 52.32
CA SER A 23 19.12 9.52 50.90
C SER A 23 20.34 9.30 49.99
N ARG A 24 21.56 9.54 50.48
CA ARG A 24 22.79 9.24 49.73
C ARG A 24 23.11 7.75 49.84
N LYS A 25 23.53 7.15 48.74
CA LYS A 25 23.92 5.73 48.62
C LYS A 25 25.45 5.64 48.57
N GLY A 26 26.01 4.50 48.97
CA GLY A 26 27.46 4.28 48.92
C GLY A 26 28.26 5.12 49.92
N ASN A 27 29.59 5.11 49.74
CA ASN A 27 30.49 5.97 50.50
C ASN A 27 30.30 7.43 50.08
N VAL A 28 30.21 8.34 51.06
CA VAL A 28 30.04 9.78 50.80
C VAL A 28 31.41 10.44 50.99
N PRO A 29 31.85 11.32 50.07
CA PRO A 29 33.10 12.05 50.25
C PRO A 29 33.14 12.79 51.59
N THR A 30 34.33 12.83 52.20
CA THR A 30 34.55 13.56 53.45
C THR A 30 34.05 14.98 53.31
N MET A 31 33.20 15.40 54.25
CA MET A 31 32.68 16.77 54.27
C MET A 31 33.85 17.74 54.43
N THR A 32 33.71 18.92 53.86
CA THR A 32 34.66 20.02 54.03
C THR A 32 33.99 21.16 54.77
N PHE A 33 34.80 21.99 55.43
CA PHE A 33 34.32 23.20 56.11
C PHE A 33 35.20 24.38 55.71
N ALA A 34 34.59 25.56 55.62
CA ALA A 34 35.34 26.81 55.47
C ALA A 34 35.88 27.22 56.85
N ALA A 35 37.20 27.21 57.02
CA ALA A 35 37.83 27.67 58.25
C ALA A 35 37.89 29.20 58.27
N ALA A 36 36.89 29.88 58.86
CA ALA A 36 37.00 31.33 59.15
C ALA A 36 36.00 31.96 60.14
N ALA A 37 34.92 31.31 60.60
CA ALA A 37 33.83 32.05 61.28
C ALA A 37 33.68 31.80 62.79
N LEU A 38 34.43 30.87 63.38
CA LEU A 38 34.30 30.62 64.82
C LEU A 38 35.17 31.60 65.61
N LEU A 39 34.51 32.53 66.30
CA LEU A 39 35.13 33.45 67.23
C LEU A 39 35.21 32.80 68.61
N ASN A 40 36.32 32.99 69.30
CA ASN A 40 36.38 32.75 70.73
C ASN A 40 35.84 34.00 71.46
N ALA A 41 35.28 33.82 72.65
CA ALA A 41 34.72 34.94 73.42
C ALA A 41 35.78 36.00 73.84
N ASN A 42 37.08 35.66 73.81
CA ASN A 42 38.17 36.47 74.36
C ASN A 42 39.27 36.88 73.35
N GLY A 43 39.05 36.73 72.04
CA GLY A 43 39.92 37.25 70.96
C GLY A 43 41.38 36.75 70.87
N GLY A 44 41.95 36.07 71.87
CA GLY A 44 43.42 35.95 71.95
C GLY A 44 44.05 34.70 72.57
N GLY A 45 43.32 33.59 72.75
CA GLY A 45 43.90 32.41 73.45
C GLY A 45 44.13 31.18 72.57
N ASN A 46 43.06 30.64 72.00
CA ASN A 46 43.07 29.51 71.09
C ASN A 46 41.93 29.70 70.07
N VAL A 47 42.21 29.44 68.80
CA VAL A 47 41.19 29.48 67.74
C VAL A 47 40.28 28.25 67.89
N PRO A 48 38.95 28.39 67.85
CA PRO A 48 38.06 27.24 67.85
C PRO A 48 38.37 26.34 66.65
N ALA A 49 38.58 25.05 66.90
CA ALA A 49 38.90 24.08 65.85
C ALA A 49 37.62 23.41 65.35
N LEU A 50 37.46 23.39 64.02
CA LEU A 50 36.57 22.46 63.34
C LEU A 50 37.42 21.30 62.83
N ALA A 51 36.94 20.09 63.04
CA ALA A 51 37.55 18.89 62.50
C ALA A 51 36.43 17.97 62.01
N ILE A 52 36.71 17.24 60.93
CA ILE A 52 35.79 16.28 60.35
C ILE A 52 36.45 14.92 60.38
N GLU A 53 35.69 13.94 60.87
CA GLU A 53 36.07 12.53 60.89
C GLU A 53 35.47 11.80 59.69
N ASP A 54 36.27 11.01 59.00
CA ASP A 54 35.79 9.90 58.15
C ASP A 54 36.40 8.57 58.65
N ALA A 55 35.99 7.43 58.07
CA ALA A 55 36.48 6.14 58.59
C ALA A 55 37.98 5.92 58.37
N THR A 56 38.59 6.62 57.41
CA THR A 56 40.04 6.55 57.11
C THR A 56 40.87 7.60 57.87
N HIS A 57 40.22 8.65 58.39
CA HIS A 57 40.83 9.74 59.16
C HIS A 57 40.06 9.94 60.48
N PRO A 58 40.21 9.02 61.46
CA PRO A 58 39.57 9.14 62.76
C PRO A 58 40.10 10.34 63.54
N LEU A 59 39.25 11.02 64.31
CA LEU A 59 39.70 12.02 65.27
C LEU A 59 40.44 11.35 66.43
N THR A 60 41.23 12.15 67.17
CA THR A 60 41.97 11.67 68.36
C THR A 60 41.07 11.04 69.41
N GLN A 61 39.83 11.51 69.52
CA GLN A 61 38.74 10.80 70.18
C GLN A 61 37.65 10.53 69.12
N PRO A 62 37.53 9.28 68.62
CA PRO A 62 36.64 8.97 67.52
C PRO A 62 35.16 9.24 67.84
N ALA A 63 34.47 9.88 66.91
CA ALA A 63 33.03 10.08 66.91
C ALA A 63 32.28 8.86 66.37
N GLY A 64 33.00 7.90 65.76
CA GLY A 64 32.44 6.65 65.24
C GLY A 64 31.95 6.79 63.80
N SER A 65 32.63 7.59 62.98
CA SER A 65 32.34 7.67 61.53
C SER A 65 32.54 6.32 60.87
N GLN A 66 31.64 5.96 59.96
CA GLN A 66 31.73 4.74 59.16
C GLN A 66 31.53 5.10 57.71
N ASP A 67 32.37 4.53 56.85
CA ASP A 67 32.22 4.67 55.41
C ASP A 67 30.99 3.89 54.94
N GLY A 68 30.31 4.44 53.94
CA GLY A 68 29.22 3.71 53.29
C GLY A 68 29.79 2.53 52.49
N ASN A 69 29.08 1.41 52.49
CA ASN A 69 29.46 0.27 51.65
C ASN A 69 29.18 0.61 50.17
N ALA A 70 30.11 0.33 49.26
CA ALA A 70 29.92 0.54 47.83
C ALA A 70 30.48 -0.65 47.04
N VAL A 71 29.66 -1.24 46.18
CA VAL A 71 30.06 -2.27 45.22
C VAL A 71 30.87 -1.61 44.11
N GLY A 72 32.07 -2.13 43.87
CA GLY A 72 32.97 -1.66 42.83
C GLY A 72 33.92 -2.76 42.36
N GLY A 73 35.06 -2.34 41.80
CA GLY A 73 36.07 -3.29 41.31
C GLY A 73 35.67 -3.91 39.98
N SER A 74 35.96 -5.20 39.81
CA SER A 74 35.74 -5.89 38.55
C SER A 74 35.26 -7.33 38.71
N PHE A 75 34.61 -7.84 37.67
CA PHE A 75 34.18 -9.23 37.57
C PHE A 75 34.47 -9.80 36.19
N LEU A 76 34.54 -11.12 36.09
CA LEU A 76 34.73 -11.82 34.83
C LEU A 76 33.49 -12.64 34.49
N LEU A 77 33.02 -12.51 33.25
CA LEU A 77 31.96 -13.34 32.70
C LEU A 77 32.54 -14.34 31.71
N SER A 78 31.85 -15.45 31.51
CA SER A 78 32.09 -16.37 30.40
C SER A 78 30.82 -16.59 29.59
N TYR A 79 30.99 -16.93 28.33
CA TYR A 79 29.92 -17.31 27.41
C TYR A 79 30.35 -18.57 26.67
N ASN A 80 29.48 -19.58 26.58
CA ASN A 80 29.83 -20.88 25.98
C ASN A 80 31.12 -21.51 26.53
N GLY A 81 31.35 -21.37 27.84
CA GLY A 81 32.54 -21.89 28.50
C GLY A 81 33.83 -21.11 28.21
N VAL A 82 33.76 -20.03 27.43
CA VAL A 82 34.90 -19.16 27.12
C VAL A 82 34.84 -17.91 28.00
N PRO A 83 35.78 -17.69 28.93
CA PRO A 83 35.88 -16.45 29.69
C PRO A 83 36.17 -15.24 28.80
N ALA A 84 35.67 -14.07 29.19
CA ALA A 84 36.06 -12.80 28.59
C ALA A 84 37.60 -12.63 28.65
N ALA A 85 38.17 -12.02 27.62
CA ALA A 85 39.61 -11.77 27.53
C ALA A 85 40.10 -10.71 28.53
N ALA A 86 39.21 -9.81 28.95
CA ALA A 86 39.46 -8.80 29.98
C ALA A 86 38.33 -8.80 31.02
N PRO A 87 38.57 -8.38 32.28
CA PRO A 87 37.52 -8.22 33.29
C PRO A 87 36.65 -6.99 33.01
N CYS A 88 35.37 -7.07 33.38
CA CYS A 88 34.43 -5.95 33.36
C CYS A 88 34.66 -5.11 34.62
N VAL A 89 35.14 -3.87 34.45
CA VAL A 89 35.38 -2.94 35.55
C VAL A 89 34.15 -2.05 35.77
N ILE A 90 33.57 -2.09 36.97
CA ILE A 90 32.39 -1.29 37.34
C ILE A 90 32.75 0.20 37.26
N GLY A 91 31.93 0.97 36.55
CA GLY A 91 32.11 2.41 36.33
C GLY A 91 32.96 2.77 35.11
N THR A 92 33.74 1.82 34.58
CA THR A 92 34.49 1.97 33.31
C THR A 92 33.77 1.26 32.18
N ASN A 93 33.46 -0.02 32.37
CA ASN A 93 32.72 -0.85 31.42
C ASN A 93 31.22 -0.87 31.73
N THR A 94 30.75 -0.10 32.72
CA THR A 94 29.34 0.07 33.05
C THR A 94 29.06 1.55 33.25
N ASP A 95 27.87 2.01 32.90
CA ASP A 95 27.46 3.40 33.12
C ASP A 95 27.35 3.71 34.62
N SER A 96 27.96 4.83 35.05
CA SER A 96 27.93 5.33 36.44
C SER A 96 27.34 6.74 36.58
N THR A 97 26.81 7.33 35.50
CA THR A 97 26.49 8.76 35.43
C THR A 97 25.05 9.08 35.87
N ASN A 98 24.09 8.19 35.60
CA ASN A 98 22.69 8.38 35.99
C ASN A 98 22.28 7.43 37.14
N LEU A 99 22.24 7.99 38.36
CA LEU A 99 21.96 7.24 39.60
C LEU A 99 20.59 7.56 40.22
N ILE A 100 19.79 8.43 39.57
CA ILE A 100 18.56 9.00 40.15
C ILE A 100 17.31 8.62 39.33
N THR A 101 17.44 8.47 38.01
CA THR A 101 16.33 8.08 37.11
C THR A 101 16.69 6.79 36.37
N GLY A 102 15.79 5.79 36.34
CA GLY A 102 16.05 4.53 35.66
C GLY A 102 14.77 3.71 35.40
N PRO A 103 14.86 2.59 34.65
CA PRO A 103 16.09 1.98 34.11
C PRO A 103 16.77 2.80 33.00
N TYR A 104 18.08 2.63 32.85
CA TYR A 104 18.92 3.41 31.93
C TYR A 104 19.67 2.48 30.96
N ASN A 105 19.84 2.91 29.70
CA ASN A 105 20.57 2.12 28.70
C ASN A 105 22.09 2.18 29.00
N ASP A 106 22.67 1.05 29.37
CA ASP A 106 24.09 0.92 29.72
C ASP A 106 24.91 0.56 28.48
N VAL A 107 25.15 1.57 27.64
CA VAL A 107 25.90 1.44 26.38
C VAL A 107 27.33 0.96 26.62
N ASN A 108 27.92 1.28 27.78
CA ASN A 108 29.27 0.84 28.13
C ASN A 108 29.31 -0.68 28.33
N LEU A 109 28.36 -1.24 29.08
CA LEU A 109 28.30 -2.68 29.29
C LEU A 109 27.92 -3.41 28.00
N GLN A 110 27.00 -2.85 27.22
CA GLN A 110 26.68 -3.34 25.88
C GLN A 110 27.93 -3.47 25.00
N ASN A 111 28.71 -2.40 24.86
CA ASN A 111 29.90 -2.39 24.02
C ASN A 111 30.98 -3.36 24.53
N TYR A 112 31.15 -3.43 25.85
CA TYR A 112 32.08 -4.39 26.46
C TYR A 112 31.69 -5.84 26.11
N LEU A 113 30.43 -6.23 26.29
CA LEU A 113 29.97 -7.59 26.02
C LEU A 113 30.07 -7.97 24.54
N ILE A 114 29.72 -7.05 23.63
CA ILE A 114 29.88 -7.23 22.18
C ILE A 114 31.36 -7.46 21.85
N ALA A 115 32.26 -6.67 22.42
CA ALA A 115 33.69 -6.80 22.18
C ALA A 115 34.29 -8.10 22.74
N GLN A 116 33.82 -8.57 23.91
CA GLN A 116 34.35 -9.78 24.55
C GLN A 116 33.85 -11.08 23.92
N PHE A 117 32.62 -11.11 23.42
CA PHE A 117 31.95 -12.35 23.00
C PHE A 117 31.49 -12.35 21.53
N GLY A 118 31.64 -11.25 20.80
CA GLY A 118 31.28 -11.16 19.38
C GLY A 118 29.77 -11.18 19.12
N PHE A 119 28.96 -10.74 20.09
CA PHE A 119 27.51 -10.68 19.91
C PHE A 119 27.14 -9.67 18.80
N PRO A 120 26.28 -10.04 17.82
CA PRO A 120 25.92 -9.13 16.73
C PRO A 120 25.14 -7.90 17.21
N SER A 121 24.13 -8.13 18.06
CA SER A 121 23.32 -7.07 18.67
C SER A 121 22.73 -7.52 19.99
N ILE A 122 22.97 -6.73 21.04
CA ILE A 122 22.32 -6.84 22.35
C ILE A 122 21.89 -5.46 22.81
N VAL A 123 20.92 -5.41 23.72
CA VAL A 123 20.53 -4.20 24.45
C VAL A 123 20.73 -4.45 25.94
N VAL A 124 21.32 -3.49 26.66
CA VAL A 124 21.59 -3.60 28.09
C VAL A 124 20.93 -2.47 28.85
N PHE A 125 20.08 -2.80 29.82
CA PHE A 125 19.49 -1.84 30.75
C PHE A 125 20.01 -2.05 32.17
N ARG A 126 20.41 -0.97 32.83
CA ARG A 126 20.83 -0.96 34.24
C ARG A 126 19.73 -0.38 35.13
N SER A 127 19.51 -0.99 36.29
CA SER A 127 18.64 -0.47 37.34
C SER A 127 19.22 0.80 38.01
N LEU A 128 18.42 1.46 38.83
CA LEU A 128 18.97 2.37 39.84
C LEU A 128 19.85 1.59 40.84
N PRO A 129 20.88 2.23 41.43
CA PRO A 129 21.71 1.58 42.43
C PRO A 129 20.89 1.24 43.69
N ASP A 130 21.23 0.15 44.36
CA ASP A 130 20.78 -0.10 45.74
C ASP A 130 21.56 0.78 46.75
N ARG A 131 21.35 0.56 48.07
CA ARG A 131 22.03 1.34 49.11
C ARG A 131 23.56 1.18 49.10
N ALA A 132 24.05 0.04 48.63
CA ALA A 132 25.45 -0.30 48.54
C ALA A 132 26.01 -0.07 47.14
N MET A 133 25.37 0.74 46.29
CA MET A 133 25.80 0.97 44.89
C MET A 133 25.84 -0.30 44.03
N GLY A 134 25.08 -1.33 44.39
CA GLY A 134 24.84 -2.51 43.56
C GLY A 134 23.81 -2.22 42.47
N PHE A 135 23.93 -2.90 41.33
CA PHE A 135 23.05 -2.74 40.17
C PHE A 135 22.52 -4.08 39.68
N VAL A 136 21.36 -4.03 39.02
CA VAL A 136 20.84 -5.12 38.20
C VAL A 136 20.96 -4.71 36.73
N TRP A 137 21.63 -5.54 35.94
CA TRP A 137 21.68 -5.39 34.48
C TRP A 137 20.76 -6.40 33.81
N SER A 138 19.87 -5.92 32.96
CA SER A 138 19.05 -6.73 32.05
C SER A 138 19.69 -6.71 30.67
N ILE A 139 20.02 -7.89 30.15
CA ILE A 139 20.67 -8.06 28.86
C ILE A 139 19.71 -8.79 27.94
N THR A 140 19.40 -8.22 26.79
CA THR A 140 18.52 -8.80 25.78
C THR A 140 19.30 -9.01 24.49
N PHE A 141 19.32 -10.25 24.00
CA PHE A 141 19.83 -10.56 22.67
C PHE A 141 18.79 -10.15 21.63
N SER A 142 19.12 -9.14 20.83
CA SER A 142 18.14 -8.44 19.98
C SER A 142 18.34 -8.65 18.49
N ASP A 143 19.35 -9.43 18.10
CA ASP A 143 19.63 -9.67 16.68
C ASP A 143 18.60 -10.63 16.05
N LYS A 144 18.12 -10.29 14.85
CA LYS A 144 17.13 -11.09 14.10
C LYS A 144 17.62 -12.49 13.73
N ASP A 145 18.94 -12.69 13.67
CA ASP A 145 19.56 -13.97 13.35
C ASP A 145 19.96 -14.75 14.61
N THR A 146 19.84 -14.15 15.80
CA THR A 146 20.02 -14.83 17.09
C THR A 146 18.70 -15.49 17.52
N GLY A 147 18.45 -16.67 16.95
CA GLY A 147 17.26 -17.48 17.27
C GLY A 147 17.51 -18.51 18.36
N GLY A 148 16.41 -18.90 19.01
CA GLY A 148 16.35 -20.01 19.94
C GLY A 148 16.84 -19.61 21.32
N ASP A 149 17.00 -20.61 22.18
CA ASP A 149 17.52 -20.39 23.53
C ASP A 149 19.03 -20.13 23.45
N VAL A 150 19.47 -18.99 23.97
CA VAL A 150 20.89 -18.63 23.97
C VAL A 150 21.56 -19.13 25.24
N PRO A 151 22.80 -19.64 25.15
CA PRO A 151 23.57 -19.99 26.33
C PRO A 151 23.66 -18.83 27.34
N PRO A 152 23.53 -19.08 28.65
CA PRO A 152 23.60 -18.00 29.63
C PRO A 152 25.03 -17.44 29.71
N LEU A 153 25.15 -16.13 29.95
CA LEU A 153 26.38 -15.57 30.50
C LEU A 153 26.59 -16.13 31.90
N VAL A 154 27.77 -16.65 32.20
CA VAL A 154 28.11 -17.26 33.49
C VAL A 154 29.11 -16.38 34.22
N VAL A 155 28.96 -16.25 35.54
CA VAL A 155 29.96 -15.58 36.38
C VAL A 155 31.20 -16.47 36.49
N ALA A 156 32.28 -16.07 35.81
CA ALA A 156 33.54 -16.81 35.79
C ALA A 156 34.42 -16.47 37.00
N SER A 157 34.39 -15.22 37.46
CA SER A 157 35.11 -14.80 38.67
C SER A 157 34.54 -13.52 39.27
N THR A 158 34.46 -13.48 40.61
CA THR A 158 34.10 -12.30 41.42
C THR A 158 35.26 -11.83 42.29
N ALA A 159 36.46 -12.40 42.13
CA ALA A 159 37.61 -12.11 43.00
C ALA A 159 38.08 -10.64 42.95
N GLY A 160 37.71 -9.90 41.89
CA GLY A 160 38.00 -8.48 41.74
C GLY A 160 36.92 -7.54 42.29
N LEU A 161 35.80 -8.05 42.80
CA LEU A 161 34.75 -7.21 43.36
C LEU A 161 35.22 -6.58 44.68
N THR A 162 34.89 -5.31 44.86
CA THR A 162 35.12 -4.57 46.10
C THR A 162 33.80 -4.21 46.77
N GLY A 163 33.86 -3.91 48.07
CA GLY A 163 32.68 -3.70 48.91
C GLY A 163 32.43 -4.92 49.81
N THR A 164 32.01 -4.65 51.05
CA THR A 164 31.75 -5.72 52.03
C THR A 164 30.54 -6.54 51.59
N GLY A 165 30.73 -7.86 51.44
CA GLY A 165 29.68 -8.78 51.01
C GLY A 165 29.27 -8.66 49.53
N ALA A 166 30.10 -7.99 48.70
CA ALA A 166 29.83 -7.87 47.27
C ALA A 166 29.73 -9.26 46.62
N SER A 167 28.67 -9.47 45.83
CA SER A 167 28.45 -10.69 45.07
C SER A 167 27.86 -10.36 43.71
N LEU A 168 28.02 -11.27 42.77
CA LEU A 168 27.43 -11.19 41.44
C LEU A 168 26.76 -12.52 41.16
N VAL A 169 25.51 -12.45 40.74
CA VAL A 169 24.72 -13.59 40.29
C VAL A 169 24.08 -13.26 38.96
N ASN A 170 23.94 -14.27 38.11
CA ASN A 170 23.23 -14.19 36.85
C ASN A 170 22.00 -15.09 36.92
N ALA A 171 20.91 -14.66 36.31
CA ALA A 171 19.70 -15.47 36.16
C ALA A 171 19.08 -15.19 34.79
N GLU A 172 18.59 -16.24 34.15
CA GLU A 172 17.81 -16.13 32.93
C GLU A 172 16.40 -15.65 33.27
N ALA A 173 16.03 -14.47 32.79
CA ALA A 173 14.69 -13.91 33.03
C ALA A 173 13.66 -14.49 32.05
N ILE A 174 14.05 -14.65 30.78
CA ILE A 174 13.20 -15.14 29.69
C ILE A 174 14.06 -16.04 28.80
N LYS A 175 13.61 -17.28 28.58
CA LYS A 175 14.22 -18.20 27.63
C LYS A 175 14.05 -17.72 26.20
N GLY A 176 15.06 -17.95 25.38
CA GLY A 176 14.98 -17.63 23.96
C GLY A 176 14.01 -18.55 23.23
N ASN A 177 13.40 -18.04 22.16
CA ASN A 177 12.42 -18.77 21.37
C ASN A 177 12.64 -18.58 19.87
N GLN A 178 12.46 -19.62 19.07
CA GLN A 178 12.60 -19.58 17.61
C GLN A 178 11.53 -20.42 16.94
N LEU A 179 10.98 -19.90 15.84
CA LEU A 179 10.00 -20.60 15.02
C LEU A 179 10.66 -21.73 14.22
N SER A 180 9.97 -22.87 14.10
CA SER A 180 10.38 -24.00 13.29
C SER A 180 9.15 -24.75 12.73
N GLY A 181 9.40 -25.83 12.00
CA GLY A 181 8.35 -26.69 11.45
C GLY A 181 7.72 -26.14 10.16
N THR A 182 6.42 -26.42 10.00
CA THR A 182 5.68 -26.14 8.76
C THR A 182 4.32 -25.54 9.03
N PHE A 183 3.80 -24.75 8.09
CA PHE A 183 2.41 -24.34 8.05
C PHE A 183 1.76 -24.84 6.76
N GLN A 184 0.43 -24.82 6.69
CA GLN A 184 -0.30 -25.05 5.46
C GLN A 184 -1.26 -23.88 5.22
N LEU A 185 -1.52 -23.58 3.95
CA LEU A 185 -2.55 -22.62 3.58
C LEU A 185 -3.77 -23.36 3.07
N THR A 186 -4.95 -22.83 3.38
CA THR A 186 -6.22 -23.33 2.86
C THR A 186 -6.89 -22.25 2.05
N PHE A 187 -7.44 -22.63 0.90
CA PHE A 187 -8.19 -21.74 0.03
C PHE A 187 -9.33 -22.53 -0.62
N ASN A 188 -10.56 -22.02 -0.51
CA ASN A 188 -11.76 -22.63 -1.10
C ASN A 188 -11.87 -24.15 -0.85
N GLY A 189 -11.67 -24.57 0.41
CA GLY A 189 -11.78 -25.97 0.83
C GLY A 189 -10.59 -26.88 0.45
N GLN A 190 -9.59 -26.38 -0.28
CA GLN A 190 -8.36 -27.12 -0.55
C GLN A 190 -7.21 -26.64 0.34
N THR A 191 -6.28 -27.55 0.62
CA THR A 191 -5.12 -27.31 1.49
C THR A 191 -3.83 -27.54 0.71
N THR A 192 -2.86 -26.66 0.85
CA THR A 192 -1.52 -26.84 0.26
C THR A 192 -0.80 -28.05 0.88
N ARG A 193 0.26 -28.52 0.24
CA ARG A 193 1.28 -29.32 0.95
C ARG A 193 1.86 -28.55 2.15
N PRO A 194 2.48 -29.22 3.14
CA PRO A 194 3.25 -28.54 4.18
C PRO A 194 4.30 -27.60 3.58
N ILE A 195 4.33 -26.37 4.09
CA ILE A 195 5.23 -25.29 3.69
C ILE A 195 6.15 -25.01 4.87
N LEU A 196 7.47 -25.02 4.66
CA LEU A 196 8.43 -24.67 5.72
C LEU A 196 8.16 -23.27 6.26
N PHE A 197 8.33 -23.08 7.58
CA PHE A 197 8.17 -21.76 8.20
C PHE A 197 9.07 -20.69 7.55
N SER A 198 10.23 -21.08 7.02
CA SER A 198 11.21 -20.23 6.36
C SER A 198 11.18 -20.33 4.83
N ALA A 199 10.13 -20.91 4.25
CA ALA A 199 9.97 -21.09 2.81
C ALA A 199 10.17 -19.79 2.01
N THR A 200 10.78 -19.93 0.83
CA THR A 200 10.96 -18.79 -0.08
C THR A 200 9.61 -18.35 -0.66
N ALA A 201 9.56 -17.15 -1.24
CA ALA A 201 8.34 -16.69 -1.93
C ALA A 201 7.95 -17.63 -3.08
N ALA A 202 8.93 -18.21 -3.79
CA ALA A 202 8.71 -19.17 -4.86
C ALA A 202 8.07 -20.47 -4.34
N ASP A 203 8.56 -21.02 -3.23
CA ASP A 203 8.01 -22.26 -2.64
C ASP A 203 6.55 -22.08 -2.19
N VAL A 204 6.23 -20.92 -1.62
CA VAL A 204 4.86 -20.56 -1.22
C VAL A 204 3.98 -20.38 -2.45
N ALA A 205 4.46 -19.68 -3.48
CA ALA A 205 3.73 -19.50 -4.73
C ALA A 205 3.42 -20.86 -5.40
N GLU A 206 4.41 -21.75 -5.46
CA GLU A 206 4.25 -23.09 -6.03
C GLU A 206 3.22 -23.92 -5.24
N ALA A 207 3.29 -23.90 -3.91
CA ALA A 207 2.34 -24.62 -3.05
C ALA A 207 0.89 -24.14 -3.20
N ILE A 208 0.68 -22.84 -3.40
CA ILE A 208 -0.66 -22.27 -3.64
C ILE A 208 -1.11 -22.54 -5.07
N ASN A 209 -0.26 -22.34 -6.07
CA ASN A 209 -0.59 -22.52 -7.48
C ASN A 209 -0.87 -23.99 -7.86
N SER A 210 -0.49 -24.96 -7.02
CA SER A 210 -0.87 -26.37 -7.20
C SER A 210 -2.30 -26.70 -6.78
N LEU A 211 -3.06 -25.76 -6.22
CA LEU A 211 -4.44 -25.96 -5.84
C LEU A 211 -5.37 -25.79 -7.06
N ASP A 212 -6.25 -26.76 -7.34
CA ASP A 212 -7.27 -26.64 -8.40
C ASP A 212 -8.25 -25.48 -8.15
N SER A 213 -8.39 -25.06 -6.89
CA SER A 213 -9.14 -23.88 -6.47
C SER A 213 -8.50 -22.56 -6.91
N ILE A 214 -7.21 -22.56 -7.25
CA ILE A 214 -6.48 -21.42 -7.82
C ILE A 214 -6.52 -21.46 -9.35
N LEU A 215 -6.42 -22.66 -9.91
CA LEU A 215 -6.54 -22.84 -11.36
C LEU A 215 -7.90 -22.33 -11.89
N PRO A 216 -7.90 -21.80 -13.12
CA PRO A 216 -6.78 -21.70 -14.04
C PRO A 216 -5.96 -20.40 -13.94
N SER A 217 -6.11 -19.65 -12.84
CA SER A 217 -5.31 -18.44 -12.57
C SER A 217 -4.02 -18.81 -11.83
N ALA A 218 -3.25 -17.77 -11.45
CA ALA A 218 -2.09 -17.93 -10.57
C ALA A 218 -2.00 -16.81 -9.53
N VAL A 219 -1.29 -17.09 -8.44
CA VAL A 219 -0.84 -16.11 -7.46
C VAL A 219 0.63 -15.77 -7.67
N VAL A 220 0.96 -14.52 -7.37
CA VAL A 220 2.33 -14.04 -7.22
C VAL A 220 2.57 -13.78 -5.74
N VAL A 221 3.72 -14.20 -5.23
CA VAL A 221 4.07 -14.07 -3.81
C VAL A 221 5.33 -13.24 -3.66
N THR A 222 5.33 -12.33 -2.70
CA THR A 222 6.56 -11.70 -2.18
C THR A 222 6.72 -12.03 -0.70
N ARG A 223 7.96 -11.97 -0.20
CA ARG A 223 8.28 -12.27 1.20
C ARG A 223 9.05 -11.12 1.83
N THR A 224 8.73 -10.84 3.08
CA THR A 224 9.43 -9.89 3.95
C THR A 224 9.81 -10.58 5.28
N GLY A 225 10.88 -10.12 5.91
CA GLY A 225 11.54 -10.77 7.05
C GLY A 225 12.92 -11.37 6.71
N PRO A 226 13.58 -12.11 7.63
CA PRO A 226 13.06 -12.49 8.94
C PRO A 226 12.89 -11.28 9.87
N TYR A 227 11.85 -11.30 10.68
CA TYR A 227 11.66 -10.34 11.78
C TYR A 227 12.39 -10.84 13.05
N GLY A 228 12.78 -9.89 13.90
CA GLY A 228 13.46 -10.13 15.17
C GLY A 228 12.79 -9.35 16.31
N PRO A 229 13.17 -9.62 17.57
CA PRO A 229 12.63 -8.91 18.72
C PRO A 229 12.97 -7.41 18.63
N THR A 230 11.97 -6.53 18.80
CA THR A 230 12.23 -5.09 18.88
C THR A 230 12.64 -4.69 20.31
N ALA A 231 13.47 -3.66 20.43
CA ALA A 231 14.07 -3.18 21.68
C ALA A 231 13.06 -2.69 22.75
N SER A 232 11.75 -2.70 22.47
CA SER A 232 10.72 -2.28 23.42
C SER A 232 10.37 -3.34 24.47
N GLY A 233 10.89 -4.56 24.36
CA GLY A 233 10.65 -5.63 25.35
C GLY A 233 9.17 -6.04 25.48
N SER A 234 8.32 -5.58 24.57
CA SER A 234 6.90 -5.92 24.52
C SER A 234 6.64 -6.88 23.37
N PRO A 235 5.96 -8.02 23.59
CA PRO A 235 5.57 -8.92 22.51
C PRO A 235 4.62 -8.17 21.57
N ASP A 236 5.00 -8.08 20.29
CA ASP A 236 4.15 -7.61 19.20
C ASP A 236 4.22 -8.68 18.09
N VAL A 237 3.24 -8.74 17.21
CA VAL A 237 3.12 -9.73 16.10
C VAL A 237 4.33 -9.75 15.13
N ASN A 238 5.33 -8.90 15.37
CA ASN A 238 6.61 -8.78 14.69
C ASN A 238 7.81 -9.31 15.51
N THR A 239 7.62 -9.91 16.69
CA THR A 239 8.70 -10.28 17.63
C THR A 239 9.08 -11.75 17.65
N GLN A 240 8.47 -12.60 16.81
CA GLN A 240 8.93 -13.98 16.67
C GLN A 240 10.24 -13.97 15.88
N VAL A 241 11.33 -14.44 16.49
CA VAL A 241 12.60 -14.63 15.78
C VAL A 241 12.38 -15.58 14.61
N GLN A 242 12.79 -15.15 13.42
CA GLN A 242 12.55 -15.83 12.15
C GLN A 242 11.06 -15.94 11.76
N GLY A 243 10.25 -14.98 12.21
CA GLY A 243 8.93 -14.73 11.62
C GLY A 243 9.05 -14.15 10.22
N TYR A 244 8.10 -14.50 9.33
CA TYR A 244 8.04 -13.99 7.96
C TYR A 244 6.62 -13.53 7.63
N VAL A 245 6.52 -12.57 6.72
CA VAL A 245 5.25 -12.14 6.13
C VAL A 245 5.33 -12.36 4.62
N TRP A 246 4.36 -13.10 4.09
CA TRP A 246 4.18 -13.28 2.65
C TRP A 246 3.00 -12.44 2.16
N ALA A 247 3.23 -11.61 1.14
CA ALA A 247 2.15 -10.93 0.44
C ALA A 247 1.77 -11.77 -0.78
N ILE A 248 0.53 -12.24 -0.82
CA ILE A 248 -0.01 -13.12 -1.86
C ILE A 248 -0.98 -12.30 -2.70
N THR A 249 -0.64 -12.10 -3.97
CA THR A 249 -1.43 -11.35 -4.94
C THR A 249 -2.06 -12.31 -5.93
N PHE A 250 -3.39 -12.34 -5.99
CA PHE A 250 -4.13 -13.09 -7.01
C PHE A 250 -4.09 -12.32 -8.32
N THR A 251 -3.64 -12.98 -9.39
CA THR A 251 -3.54 -12.37 -10.72
C THR A 251 -4.59 -13.00 -11.65
N SER A 252 -5.63 -12.23 -11.97
CA SER A 252 -6.82 -12.74 -12.68
C SER A 252 -7.41 -11.72 -13.67
N ALA A 253 -6.64 -10.69 -14.03
CA ALA A 253 -7.14 -9.51 -14.77
C ALA A 253 -7.20 -9.70 -16.29
N THR A 254 -6.58 -10.75 -16.84
CA THR A 254 -6.43 -10.91 -18.29
C THR A 254 -6.95 -12.27 -18.74
N TRP A 255 -7.77 -12.31 -19.79
CA TRP A 255 -8.22 -13.56 -20.41
C TRP A 255 -7.36 -13.93 -21.62
N LYS A 256 -7.09 -15.22 -21.83
CA LYS A 256 -6.55 -15.76 -23.08
C LYS A 256 -7.43 -16.87 -23.62
N ASP A 257 -7.55 -16.91 -24.94
CA ASP A 257 -8.27 -17.97 -25.64
C ASP A 257 -7.53 -19.31 -25.50
N PRO A 258 -8.13 -20.33 -24.86
CA PRO A 258 -7.53 -21.66 -24.70
C PRO A 258 -7.29 -22.40 -26.02
N THR A 259 -7.90 -21.96 -27.13
CA THR A 259 -7.73 -22.58 -28.46
C THR A 259 -6.53 -22.01 -29.22
N ALA A 260 -6.01 -20.86 -28.79
CA ALA A 260 -4.85 -20.18 -29.37
C ALA A 260 -3.58 -20.34 -28.52
N ASP A 261 -3.72 -20.65 -27.23
CA ASP A 261 -2.61 -20.84 -26.28
C ASP A 261 -2.87 -22.07 -25.40
N HIS A 262 -2.07 -23.12 -25.62
CA HIS A 262 -2.16 -24.40 -24.90
C HIS A 262 -1.16 -24.49 -23.72
N SER A 263 -0.56 -23.38 -23.31
CA SER A 263 0.26 -23.38 -22.10
C SER A 263 -0.60 -23.72 -20.87
N THR A 264 -0.08 -24.56 -20.00
CA THR A 264 -0.79 -25.00 -18.78
C THR A 264 -0.89 -23.91 -17.72
N LEU A 265 -0.09 -22.84 -17.85
CA LEU A 265 0.01 -21.71 -16.93
C LEU A 265 0.31 -20.44 -17.73
N VAL A 266 -0.48 -19.38 -17.52
CA VAL A 266 -0.21 -18.06 -18.09
C VAL A 266 -0.15 -17.02 -16.96
N ALA A 267 1.00 -16.38 -16.78
CA ALA A 267 1.18 -15.36 -15.76
C ALA A 267 0.19 -14.19 -15.94
N GLY A 268 -0.57 -13.85 -14.90
CA GLY A 268 -1.57 -12.79 -14.95
C GLY A 268 -2.93 -13.19 -15.54
N ASN A 269 -3.02 -14.39 -16.11
CA ASN A 269 -4.13 -14.77 -16.97
C ASN A 269 -4.75 -16.10 -16.52
N TRP A 270 -5.94 -16.36 -17.03
CA TRP A 270 -6.66 -17.60 -16.78
C TRP A 270 -6.98 -18.30 -18.11
N VAL A 271 -6.78 -19.62 -18.15
CA VAL A 271 -7.08 -20.49 -19.31
C VAL A 271 -8.25 -21.39 -18.93
N GLY A 272 -9.43 -21.13 -19.48
CA GLY A 272 -10.59 -22.01 -19.29
C GLY A 272 -11.25 -22.34 -20.61
N PRO A 273 -12.07 -23.40 -20.69
CA PRO A 273 -12.83 -23.73 -21.90
C PRO A 273 -13.60 -22.49 -22.40
N PRO A 274 -13.94 -22.42 -23.71
CA PRO A 274 -14.77 -21.34 -24.24
C PRO A 274 -15.98 -21.13 -23.34
N ALA A 275 -15.99 -20.02 -22.61
CA ALA A 275 -17.09 -19.67 -21.74
C ALA A 275 -18.09 -18.87 -22.58
N ALA A 276 -19.37 -19.25 -22.49
CA ALA A 276 -20.40 -18.36 -22.99
C ALA A 276 -20.33 -17.06 -22.18
N TRP A 277 -20.65 -15.94 -22.81
CA TRP A 277 -20.57 -14.63 -22.17
C TRP A 277 -21.52 -14.50 -20.94
N ILE A 278 -22.50 -15.42 -20.77
CA ILE A 278 -23.38 -15.54 -19.59
C ILE A 278 -22.75 -16.27 -18.41
N ASP A 279 -21.68 -17.03 -18.63
CA ASP A 279 -21.17 -17.95 -17.62
C ASP A 279 -20.57 -17.15 -16.45
N THR A 280 -20.83 -17.63 -15.24
CA THR A 280 -20.28 -17.07 -14.00
C THR A 280 -19.48 -18.12 -13.23
N TRP A 281 -18.52 -17.66 -12.45
CA TRP A 281 -17.84 -18.46 -11.43
C TRP A 281 -18.76 -18.68 -10.22
N GLU A 282 -18.39 -19.59 -9.33
CA GLU A 282 -19.06 -19.80 -8.04
C GLU A 282 -19.09 -18.54 -7.16
N THR A 283 -18.22 -17.57 -7.45
CA THR A 283 -18.21 -16.24 -6.85
C THR A 283 -19.33 -15.32 -7.35
N GLY A 284 -20.05 -15.72 -8.40
CA GLY A 284 -21.05 -14.91 -9.09
C GLY A 284 -20.47 -13.94 -10.13
N PHE A 285 -19.14 -13.84 -10.25
CA PHE A 285 -18.49 -13.00 -11.26
C PHE A 285 -18.44 -13.67 -12.62
N SER A 286 -18.50 -12.89 -13.70
CA SER A 286 -18.47 -13.41 -15.07
C SER A 286 -17.17 -14.15 -15.38
N LYS A 287 -17.26 -15.28 -16.10
CA LYS A 287 -16.15 -15.98 -16.73
C LYS A 287 -15.57 -15.22 -17.94
N ALA A 288 -15.87 -13.94 -18.13
CA ALA A 288 -15.02 -13.06 -18.93
C ALA A 288 -13.73 -12.68 -18.18
N TRP A 289 -13.73 -12.86 -16.85
CA TRP A 289 -12.64 -12.53 -15.94
C TRP A 289 -12.08 -13.79 -15.29
N GLY A 290 -10.88 -13.70 -14.73
CA GLY A 290 -10.30 -14.83 -14.02
C GLY A 290 -11.11 -15.18 -12.77
N ARG A 291 -10.96 -16.43 -12.31
CA ARG A 291 -11.81 -16.99 -11.26
C ARG A 291 -11.73 -16.24 -9.93
N GLN A 292 -10.57 -15.64 -9.63
CA GLN A 292 -10.27 -14.98 -8.36
C GLN A 292 -10.29 -13.43 -8.47
N VAL A 293 -11.24 -12.88 -9.22
CA VAL A 293 -11.50 -11.42 -9.27
C VAL A 293 -12.47 -10.96 -8.18
N GLY A 294 -12.41 -9.67 -7.87
CA GLY A 294 -13.31 -9.04 -6.92
C GLY A 294 -12.97 -9.23 -5.45
N PRO A 295 -13.79 -8.65 -4.55
CA PRO A 295 -13.68 -8.91 -3.13
C PRO A 295 -14.11 -10.36 -2.86
N LEU A 296 -13.16 -11.28 -2.94
CA LEU A 296 -13.33 -12.71 -2.62
C LEU A 296 -13.91 -12.93 -1.21
N TRP A 297 -13.82 -11.88 -0.40
CA TRP A 297 -14.29 -11.90 0.94
C TRP A 297 -15.81 -11.94 1.16
N ALA A 298 -16.58 -11.45 0.18
CA ALA A 298 -18.04 -11.43 0.26
C ALA A 298 -18.66 -12.85 0.22
N ASN A 299 -17.91 -13.84 -0.29
CA ASN A 299 -18.37 -15.21 -0.50
C ASN A 299 -17.55 -16.25 0.30
N SER A 300 -16.95 -15.85 1.43
CA SER A 300 -16.13 -16.72 2.29
C SER A 300 -14.86 -17.32 1.64
N TYR A 301 -14.44 -16.83 0.47
CA TYR A 301 -13.18 -17.26 -0.17
C TYR A 301 -12.00 -16.49 0.44
N ARG A 302 -11.50 -16.96 1.58
CA ARG A 302 -10.27 -16.46 2.22
C ARG A 302 -9.18 -17.51 2.20
N LEU A 303 -7.95 -17.02 2.10
CA LEU A 303 -6.81 -17.78 2.60
C LEU A 303 -6.94 -17.89 4.12
N ALA A 304 -6.85 -19.10 4.63
CA ALA A 304 -6.65 -19.35 6.06
C ALA A 304 -5.36 -20.14 6.26
N CYS A 305 -4.74 -19.97 7.42
CA CYS A 305 -3.49 -20.65 7.75
C CYS A 305 -3.68 -21.71 8.82
N LEU A 306 -3.15 -22.89 8.55
CA LEU A 306 -3.09 -24.03 9.44
C LEU A 306 -1.71 -24.05 10.10
N LYS A 307 -1.69 -23.81 11.41
CA LYS A 307 -0.46 -23.71 12.22
C LYS A 307 -0.05 -25.00 12.92
N GLN A 308 -0.76 -26.11 12.70
CA GLN A 308 -0.59 -27.36 13.45
C GLN A 308 0.82 -27.96 13.31
N GLY A 309 1.51 -27.68 12.20
CA GLY A 309 2.90 -28.11 11.99
C GLY A 309 3.96 -27.12 12.49
N LEU A 310 3.56 -25.94 12.98
CA LEU A 310 4.50 -24.93 13.46
C LEU A 310 4.89 -25.27 14.90
N THR A 311 6.18 -25.20 15.17
CA THR A 311 6.75 -25.45 16.48
C THR A 311 7.64 -24.29 16.88
N VAL A 312 7.94 -24.19 18.17
CA VAL A 312 8.89 -23.21 18.69
C VAL A 312 9.83 -23.88 19.68
N THR A 313 11.07 -23.40 19.79
CA THR A 313 12.09 -24.02 20.66
C THR A 313 11.70 -24.04 22.14
N ALA A 314 10.89 -23.07 22.59
CA ALA A 314 10.37 -23.02 23.95
C ALA A 314 9.26 -24.06 24.24
N ASN A 315 8.70 -24.70 23.22
CA ASN A 315 7.59 -25.66 23.32
C ASN A 315 6.36 -25.14 24.10
N ASP A 316 6.08 -23.83 24.03
CA ASP A 316 5.03 -23.14 24.78
C ASP A 316 3.77 -22.83 23.95
N ALA A 317 3.68 -23.39 22.73
CA ALA A 317 2.60 -23.18 21.77
C ALA A 317 2.40 -21.72 21.31
N SER A 318 3.41 -20.84 21.50
CA SER A 318 3.37 -19.43 21.07
C SER A 318 3.39 -19.23 19.55
N ALA A 319 3.65 -20.27 18.74
CA ALA A 319 3.57 -20.17 17.27
C ALA A 319 2.20 -19.69 16.81
N THR A 320 2.21 -18.69 15.93
CA THR A 320 1.02 -18.15 15.27
C THR A 320 1.18 -18.25 13.76
N CYS A 321 0.05 -18.40 13.08
CA CYS A 321 -0.04 -18.17 11.66
C CYS A 321 -1.36 -17.47 11.39
N VAL A 322 -1.27 -16.22 10.96
CA VAL A 322 -2.42 -15.33 10.78
C VAL A 322 -2.49 -14.88 9.34
N THR A 323 -3.71 -14.62 8.87
CA THR A 323 -3.97 -14.16 7.51
C THR A 323 -4.78 -12.87 7.57
N GLY A 324 -4.57 -11.99 6.60
CA GLY A 324 -5.26 -10.72 6.49
C GLY A 324 -5.34 -10.28 5.03
N VAL A 325 -6.28 -9.37 4.74
CA VAL A 325 -6.41 -8.77 3.41
C VAL A 325 -5.74 -7.40 3.47
N ALA A 326 -4.61 -7.24 2.77
CA ALA A 326 -3.93 -5.95 2.67
C ALA A 326 -4.67 -5.01 1.69
N THR A 327 -4.97 -5.51 0.49
CA THR A 327 -5.70 -4.77 -0.55
C THR A 327 -6.85 -5.64 -1.05
N PRO A 328 -8.12 -5.21 -0.89
CA PRO A 328 -9.26 -5.92 -1.47
C PRO A 328 -9.18 -5.93 -3.01
N GLY A 329 -9.55 -7.05 -3.63
CA GLY A 329 -9.79 -7.09 -5.07
C GLY A 329 -10.98 -6.19 -5.45
N VAL A 330 -10.90 -5.58 -6.63
CA VAL A 330 -11.98 -4.78 -7.21
C VAL A 330 -12.86 -5.72 -8.06
N GLY A 331 -14.17 -5.72 -7.80
CA GLY A 331 -15.11 -6.53 -8.58
C GLY A 331 -15.21 -6.00 -10.01
N PRO A 332 -15.25 -6.84 -11.06
CA PRO A 332 -15.50 -6.34 -12.40
C PRO A 332 -16.92 -5.75 -12.50
N LEU A 333 -17.13 -4.80 -13.42
CA LEU A 333 -18.48 -4.41 -13.81
C LEU A 333 -19.26 -5.63 -14.32
N ALA A 334 -20.55 -5.68 -14.01
CA ALA A 334 -21.48 -6.69 -14.47
C ALA A 334 -22.84 -6.05 -14.78
N GLY A 335 -23.78 -6.85 -15.27
CA GLY A 335 -25.15 -6.39 -15.56
C GLY A 335 -25.28 -5.66 -16.90
N THR A 336 -26.35 -4.87 -17.01
CA THR A 336 -26.76 -4.22 -18.25
C THR A 336 -27.10 -2.74 -18.05
N PHE A 337 -27.11 -1.99 -19.14
CA PHE A 337 -27.66 -0.65 -19.23
C PHE A 337 -28.47 -0.52 -20.52
N ARG A 338 -29.29 0.52 -20.61
CA ARG A 338 -30.06 0.85 -21.80
C ARG A 338 -29.78 2.29 -22.16
N LEU A 339 -29.58 2.55 -23.45
CA LEU A 339 -29.46 3.90 -23.98
C LEU A 339 -30.79 4.32 -24.60
N GLN A 340 -31.01 5.61 -24.76
CA GLN A 340 -32.16 6.18 -25.44
C GLN A 340 -31.70 7.32 -26.34
N LEU A 341 -32.29 7.37 -27.53
CA LEU A 341 -32.16 8.51 -28.44
C LEU A 341 -33.50 9.23 -28.50
N ASP A 342 -33.50 10.52 -28.16
CA ASP A 342 -34.67 11.39 -28.27
C ASP A 342 -34.56 12.26 -29.53
N THR A 343 -35.35 11.90 -30.55
CA THR A 343 -35.39 12.60 -31.83
C THR A 343 -36.63 13.50 -31.96
N THR A 344 -37.40 13.73 -30.89
CA THR A 344 -38.67 14.47 -30.93
C THR A 344 -38.51 15.85 -31.58
N ASN A 345 -37.43 16.54 -31.21
CA ASN A 345 -37.10 17.88 -31.69
C ASN A 345 -36.05 17.87 -32.82
N SER A 346 -35.58 16.72 -33.30
CA SER A 346 -34.60 16.66 -34.39
C SER A 346 -35.24 17.17 -35.69
N PRO A 347 -34.66 18.16 -36.38
CA PRO A 347 -35.14 18.60 -37.69
C PRO A 347 -34.68 17.69 -38.83
N PHE A 348 -33.76 16.75 -38.56
CA PHE A 348 -33.07 15.98 -39.60
C PHE A 348 -33.42 14.49 -39.61
N MET A 349 -34.03 13.98 -38.54
CA MET A 349 -34.46 12.59 -38.41
C MET A 349 -35.99 12.49 -38.55
N SER A 350 -36.46 11.55 -39.38
CA SER A 350 -37.88 11.48 -39.72
C SER A 350 -38.71 10.71 -38.68
N VAL A 351 -38.14 9.67 -38.07
CA VAL A 351 -38.76 8.99 -36.94
C VAL A 351 -38.57 9.83 -35.69
N ARG A 352 -39.62 10.56 -35.30
CA ARG A 352 -39.64 11.45 -34.12
C ARG A 352 -40.17 10.71 -32.90
N GLY A 353 -39.37 10.69 -31.84
CA GLY A 353 -39.78 10.17 -30.54
C GLY A 353 -38.58 9.78 -29.70
N SER A 354 -38.86 9.32 -28.49
CA SER A 354 -37.84 8.92 -27.54
C SER A 354 -37.84 7.41 -27.39
N PHE A 355 -36.87 6.74 -28.00
CA PHE A 355 -36.84 5.27 -28.09
C PHE A 355 -35.69 4.69 -27.25
N PRO A 356 -35.96 3.80 -26.28
CA PRO A 356 -34.92 3.10 -25.55
C PRO A 356 -34.43 1.87 -26.32
N SER A 357 -33.14 1.56 -26.18
CA SER A 357 -32.51 0.34 -26.68
C SER A 357 -33.03 -0.90 -25.94
N ALA A 358 -32.75 -2.09 -26.46
CA ALA A 358 -32.74 -3.31 -25.63
C ALA A 358 -31.61 -3.23 -24.58
N ALA A 359 -31.57 -4.20 -23.65
CA ALA A 359 -30.52 -4.25 -22.62
C ALA A 359 -29.13 -4.50 -23.25
N ILE A 360 -28.23 -3.53 -23.09
CA ILE A 360 -26.84 -3.58 -23.51
C ILE A 360 -26.00 -4.05 -22.32
N ARG A 361 -25.17 -5.07 -22.50
CA ARG A 361 -24.31 -5.56 -21.41
C ARG A 361 -23.11 -4.65 -21.20
N HIS A 362 -22.63 -4.61 -19.97
CA HIS A 362 -21.40 -3.89 -19.60
C HIS A 362 -20.18 -4.24 -20.48
N ASN A 363 -20.16 -5.42 -21.10
CA ASN A 363 -19.08 -5.91 -21.97
C ASN A 363 -19.53 -6.23 -23.40
N ALA A 364 -20.64 -5.67 -23.88
CA ALA A 364 -21.13 -5.92 -25.24
C ALA A 364 -20.02 -5.66 -26.29
N TRP A 365 -19.93 -6.51 -27.32
CA TRP A 365 -19.02 -6.27 -28.44
C TRP A 365 -19.37 -4.98 -29.17
N GLY A 366 -18.41 -4.38 -29.86
CA GLY A 366 -18.66 -3.18 -30.65
C GLY A 366 -19.61 -3.48 -31.81
N ASN A 367 -19.20 -4.43 -32.67
CA ASN A 367 -19.86 -4.71 -33.94
C ASN A 367 -20.36 -6.16 -34.09
N ALA A 368 -21.19 -6.37 -35.12
CA ALA A 368 -21.81 -7.66 -35.44
C ALA A 368 -20.82 -8.76 -35.81
N ILE A 369 -19.64 -8.44 -36.35
CA ILE A 369 -18.63 -9.46 -36.69
C ILE A 369 -18.07 -10.08 -35.40
N GLN A 370 -17.77 -9.23 -34.41
CA GLN A 370 -17.22 -9.66 -33.12
C GLN A 370 -18.23 -10.47 -32.29
N SER A 371 -19.51 -10.12 -32.36
CA SER A 371 -20.59 -10.91 -31.75
C SER A 371 -21.03 -12.11 -32.58
N ARG A 372 -20.45 -12.31 -33.78
CA ARG A 372 -20.87 -13.34 -34.75
C ARG A 372 -22.33 -13.20 -35.17
N SER A 373 -22.82 -11.97 -35.20
CA SER A 373 -24.17 -11.58 -35.62
C SER A 373 -25.27 -12.23 -34.78
N ASP A 374 -25.01 -12.42 -33.49
CA ASP A 374 -25.95 -13.03 -32.54
C ASP A 374 -26.95 -12.02 -31.94
N GLY A 375 -26.93 -10.75 -32.38
CA GLY A 375 -27.78 -9.68 -31.89
C GLY A 375 -27.31 -9.03 -30.57
N SER A 376 -26.16 -9.42 -30.02
CA SER A 376 -25.70 -8.95 -28.71
C SER A 376 -24.69 -7.79 -28.73
N SER A 377 -24.18 -7.39 -29.90
CA SER A 377 -23.27 -6.24 -29.99
C SER A 377 -24.01 -4.91 -29.78
N MET A 378 -23.27 -3.88 -29.36
CA MET A 378 -23.83 -2.53 -29.23
C MET A 378 -24.35 -2.03 -30.58
N GLN A 379 -23.65 -2.30 -31.68
CA GLN A 379 -24.13 -1.97 -33.03
C GLN A 379 -25.51 -2.59 -33.30
N GLU A 380 -25.67 -3.90 -33.13
CA GLU A 380 -26.92 -4.59 -33.44
C GLU A 380 -28.08 -4.08 -32.56
N ILE A 381 -27.82 -3.89 -31.27
CA ILE A 381 -28.81 -3.40 -30.32
C ILE A 381 -29.26 -1.97 -30.68
N LEU A 382 -28.33 -1.08 -31.02
CA LEU A 382 -28.67 0.28 -31.43
C LEU A 382 -29.45 0.29 -32.76
N GLN A 383 -29.01 -0.46 -33.77
CA GLN A 383 -29.70 -0.54 -35.07
C GLN A 383 -31.11 -1.17 -34.98
N SER A 384 -31.40 -1.90 -33.90
CA SER A 384 -32.74 -2.42 -33.61
C SER A 384 -33.73 -1.35 -33.10
N MET A 385 -33.24 -0.18 -32.69
CA MET A 385 -34.07 0.92 -32.25
C MET A 385 -34.86 1.51 -33.42
N ALA A 386 -36.05 2.05 -33.12
CA ALA A 386 -36.96 2.56 -34.15
C ALA A 386 -36.44 3.82 -34.86
N ASN A 387 -35.51 4.55 -34.24
CA ASN A 387 -34.97 5.82 -34.74
C ASN A 387 -33.46 5.80 -34.98
N ILE A 388 -32.82 4.63 -35.02
CA ILE A 388 -31.39 4.51 -35.36
C ILE A 388 -31.24 3.61 -36.59
N GLY A 389 -30.67 4.18 -37.65
CA GLY A 389 -30.28 3.47 -38.87
C GLY A 389 -28.92 2.81 -38.72
N THR A 390 -28.14 2.72 -39.79
CA THR A 390 -26.83 2.05 -39.74
C THR A 390 -25.84 2.84 -38.89
N VAL A 391 -25.16 2.16 -37.97
CA VAL A 391 -24.07 2.73 -37.16
C VAL A 391 -22.81 1.89 -37.23
N ALA A 392 -21.64 2.52 -37.21
CA ALA A 392 -20.37 1.85 -36.96
C ALA A 392 -19.99 2.00 -35.49
N VAL A 393 -19.69 0.90 -34.82
CA VAL A 393 -19.32 0.92 -33.39
C VAL A 393 -17.98 0.22 -33.18
N THR A 394 -17.05 0.95 -32.57
CA THR A 394 -15.78 0.39 -32.09
C THR A 394 -15.78 0.36 -30.56
N ARG A 395 -15.03 -0.58 -29.98
CA ARG A 395 -14.89 -0.74 -28.53
C ARG A 395 -13.42 -0.74 -28.15
N SER A 396 -13.08 -0.07 -27.05
CA SER A 396 -11.74 -0.09 -26.47
C SER A 396 -11.37 -1.47 -25.91
N ALA A 397 -10.09 -1.63 -25.56
CA ALA A 397 -9.68 -2.62 -24.57
C ALA A 397 -10.38 -2.33 -23.22
N VAL A 398 -10.47 -3.35 -22.38
CA VAL A 398 -11.05 -3.20 -21.05
C VAL A 398 -10.15 -2.34 -20.16
N ASP A 399 -10.74 -1.45 -19.38
CA ASP A 399 -10.04 -0.79 -18.28
C ASP A 399 -9.88 -1.79 -17.14
N VAL A 400 -8.65 -2.24 -16.89
CA VAL A 400 -8.34 -3.27 -15.88
C VAL A 400 -8.59 -2.81 -14.44
N THR A 401 -8.79 -1.51 -14.20
CA THR A 401 -9.05 -0.96 -12.87
C THR A 401 -10.54 -0.92 -12.54
N THR A 402 -11.38 -0.71 -13.55
CA THR A 402 -12.84 -0.58 -13.38
C THR A 402 -13.62 -1.75 -13.97
N GLY A 403 -13.06 -2.48 -14.94
CA GLY A 403 -13.79 -3.43 -15.78
C GLY A 403 -14.65 -2.76 -16.87
N GLY A 404 -14.50 -1.45 -17.07
CA GLY A 404 -15.25 -0.66 -18.04
C GLY A 404 -14.73 -0.75 -19.47
N TYR A 405 -15.60 -0.40 -20.41
CA TYR A 405 -15.28 -0.25 -21.83
C TYR A 405 -15.72 1.12 -22.32
N LYS A 406 -15.00 1.64 -23.31
CA LYS A 406 -15.42 2.81 -24.10
C LYS A 406 -15.89 2.34 -25.47
N TRP A 407 -17.08 2.75 -25.87
CA TRP A 407 -17.56 2.58 -27.24
C TRP A 407 -17.53 3.91 -27.98
N THR A 408 -17.13 3.88 -29.24
CA THR A 408 -17.26 5.00 -30.16
C THR A 408 -18.30 4.62 -31.20
N ILE A 409 -19.38 5.41 -31.29
CA ILE A 409 -20.52 5.19 -32.17
C ILE A 409 -20.49 6.26 -33.26
N THR A 410 -20.52 5.84 -34.53
CA THR A 410 -20.62 6.72 -35.70
C THR A 410 -21.94 6.43 -36.41
N PHE A 411 -22.80 7.44 -36.56
CA PHE A 411 -24.04 7.32 -37.32
C PHE A 411 -23.76 7.45 -38.81
N LEU A 412 -24.07 6.41 -39.58
CA LEU A 412 -23.79 6.36 -41.02
C LEU A 412 -25.02 6.68 -41.86
N ASN A 413 -26.16 6.09 -41.52
CA ASN A 413 -27.42 6.25 -42.27
C ASN A 413 -28.59 6.43 -41.30
N ASP A 414 -29.59 7.25 -41.67
CA ASP A 414 -30.83 7.40 -40.90
C ASP A 414 -31.68 6.12 -40.99
N LYS A 415 -32.67 5.99 -40.09
CA LYS A 415 -33.62 4.88 -40.10
C LYS A 415 -34.75 5.17 -41.07
N ALA A 416 -35.22 4.15 -41.79
CA ALA A 416 -36.42 4.28 -42.62
C ALA A 416 -37.70 4.29 -41.74
N PRO A 417 -38.73 5.09 -42.08
CA PRO A 417 -38.72 6.11 -43.13
C PRO A 417 -37.77 7.25 -42.75
N CYS A 418 -37.07 7.82 -43.73
CA CYS A 418 -36.10 8.91 -43.54
C CYS A 418 -36.50 10.13 -44.38
N VAL A 419 -35.93 11.29 -44.04
CA VAL A 419 -36.24 12.56 -44.73
C VAL A 419 -35.76 12.52 -46.18
N GLU A 420 -34.66 11.82 -46.46
CA GLU A 420 -34.04 11.75 -47.77
C GLU A 420 -33.38 10.39 -48.00
N LEU A 421 -33.57 9.86 -49.21
CA LEU A 421 -32.84 8.69 -49.69
C LEU A 421 -31.66 9.17 -50.54
N ASP A 422 -30.52 8.55 -50.31
CA ASP A 422 -29.36 8.65 -51.18
C ASP A 422 -29.71 8.12 -52.57
N SER A 423 -29.52 8.95 -53.58
CA SER A 423 -29.94 8.68 -54.96
C SER A 423 -29.15 7.55 -55.62
N LEU A 424 -27.96 7.22 -55.13
CA LEU A 424 -27.08 6.20 -55.69
C LEU A 424 -27.32 4.82 -55.06
N THR A 425 -27.48 4.78 -53.74
CA THR A 425 -27.59 3.55 -52.95
C THR A 425 -29.04 3.19 -52.61
N GLY A 426 -29.97 4.15 -52.73
CA GLY A 426 -31.36 4.00 -52.27
C GLY A 426 -31.50 3.83 -50.76
N GLN A 427 -30.43 4.07 -50.00
CA GLN A 427 -30.42 4.00 -48.54
C GLN A 427 -30.75 5.36 -47.95
N CYS A 428 -31.19 5.40 -46.70
CA CYS A 428 -31.38 6.66 -46.01
C CYS A 428 -30.06 7.41 -45.87
N ALA A 429 -30.07 8.71 -46.21
CA ALA A 429 -28.91 9.56 -46.03
C ALA A 429 -28.50 9.65 -44.56
N SER A 430 -27.25 10.05 -44.29
CA SER A 430 -26.79 10.28 -42.91
C SER A 430 -27.68 11.34 -42.23
N PRO A 431 -28.05 11.15 -40.95
CA PRO A 431 -28.91 12.10 -40.23
C PRO A 431 -28.24 13.44 -39.95
N GLY A 432 -26.93 13.58 -40.21
CA GLY A 432 -26.16 14.80 -39.93
C GLY A 432 -25.93 15.00 -38.43
N ASP A 433 -26.40 16.12 -37.88
CA ASP A 433 -26.33 16.40 -36.44
C ASP A 433 -27.37 15.56 -35.67
N VAL A 434 -26.88 14.55 -34.95
CA VAL A 434 -27.70 13.61 -34.18
C VAL A 434 -27.79 14.08 -32.72
N PRO A 435 -28.98 14.14 -32.12
CA PRO A 435 -29.11 14.44 -30.70
C PRO A 435 -28.27 13.49 -29.83
N ALA A 436 -27.83 13.99 -28.67
CA ALA A 436 -27.06 13.18 -27.74
C ALA A 436 -27.80 11.91 -27.30
N LEU A 437 -27.12 10.77 -27.33
CA LEU A 437 -27.60 9.58 -26.64
C LEU A 437 -27.67 9.86 -25.13
N SER A 438 -28.68 9.31 -24.47
CA SER A 438 -28.86 9.42 -23.02
C SER A 438 -29.00 8.04 -22.39
N VAL A 439 -28.74 7.96 -21.08
CA VAL A 439 -28.91 6.71 -20.34
C VAL A 439 -30.37 6.58 -19.94
N PHE A 440 -31.04 5.53 -20.43
CA PHE A 440 -32.43 5.24 -20.10
C PHE A 440 -32.57 4.57 -18.73
N SER A 441 -31.77 3.53 -18.50
CA SER A 441 -31.80 2.77 -17.25
C SER A 441 -30.51 1.99 -17.07
N THR A 442 -30.12 1.73 -15.83
CA THR A 442 -29.00 0.84 -15.51
C THR A 442 -29.43 -0.27 -14.56
N SER A 443 -28.85 -1.44 -14.75
CA SER A 443 -28.85 -2.57 -13.82
C SER A 443 -27.41 -3.09 -13.73
N LEU A 444 -26.46 -2.16 -13.77
CA LEU A 444 -25.05 -2.43 -13.67
C LEU A 444 -24.69 -2.73 -12.22
N VAL A 445 -23.83 -3.71 -12.02
CA VAL A 445 -23.31 -4.11 -10.71
C VAL A 445 -21.82 -3.87 -10.71
N GLY A 446 -21.30 -3.29 -9.64
CA GLY A 446 -19.88 -2.96 -9.50
C GLY A 446 -19.52 -2.63 -8.05
N PRO A 447 -18.22 -2.54 -7.74
CA PRO A 447 -17.72 -2.26 -6.39
C PRO A 447 -17.99 -0.81 -5.96
N THR A 448 -18.17 0.10 -6.91
CA THR A 448 -18.76 1.43 -6.74
C THR A 448 -20.05 1.50 -7.55
N LEU A 449 -20.95 2.44 -7.26
CA LEU A 449 -22.15 2.70 -8.07
C LEU A 449 -21.73 2.92 -9.53
N PRO A 450 -21.94 1.95 -10.42
CA PRO A 450 -21.40 2.02 -11.77
C PRO A 450 -22.22 3.00 -12.61
N VAL A 451 -21.52 3.92 -13.28
CA VAL A 451 -22.15 4.98 -14.07
C VAL A 451 -21.87 4.74 -15.55
N VAL A 452 -22.90 4.88 -16.37
CA VAL A 452 -22.74 5.03 -17.82
C VAL A 452 -22.66 6.52 -18.10
N THR A 453 -21.54 6.97 -18.64
CA THR A 453 -21.39 8.35 -19.08
C THR A 453 -21.49 8.37 -20.59
N VAL A 454 -22.50 9.08 -21.11
CA VAL A 454 -22.54 9.45 -22.52
C VAL A 454 -22.00 10.87 -22.62
N CYS A 455 -21.04 11.08 -23.50
CA CYS A 455 -20.52 12.40 -23.81
C CYS A 455 -20.62 12.63 -25.31
N GLU A 456 -21.28 13.71 -25.69
CA GLU A 456 -21.06 14.31 -26.99
C GLU A 456 -19.70 15.01 -26.97
N ALA A 457 -18.97 14.88 -28.07
CA ALA A 457 -17.63 15.43 -28.21
C ALA A 457 -17.60 16.99 -28.13
N SER A 458 -18.77 17.65 -28.07
CA SER A 458 -18.94 19.09 -27.84
C SER A 458 -18.88 19.53 -26.37
N THR A 459 -18.87 18.60 -25.40
CA THR A 459 -18.62 18.90 -23.99
C THR A 459 -17.18 18.52 -23.62
N THR A 460 -16.48 19.36 -22.85
CA THR A 460 -15.04 19.32 -22.53
C THR A 460 -14.51 18.04 -21.86
N ASN A 461 -15.29 16.96 -21.76
CA ASN A 461 -15.04 15.85 -20.84
C ASN A 461 -14.49 14.56 -21.48
N CYS A 462 -14.19 14.51 -22.80
CA CYS A 462 -13.90 13.21 -23.46
C CYS A 462 -12.63 13.08 -24.34
N ASN A 463 -11.64 13.98 -24.22
CA ASN A 463 -10.24 13.83 -24.70
C ASN A 463 -10.01 13.27 -26.14
N ALA A 464 -10.93 13.41 -27.08
CA ALA A 464 -10.75 13.02 -28.48
C ALA A 464 -11.35 14.06 -29.44
N ALA A 465 -10.72 14.24 -30.61
CA ALA A 465 -11.07 15.24 -31.61
C ALA A 465 -12.41 14.94 -32.32
N ASN A 466 -13.22 15.98 -32.47
CA ASN A 466 -14.60 15.99 -32.93
C ASN A 466 -14.72 15.86 -34.46
N MET A 467 -15.87 15.33 -34.92
CA MET A 467 -16.51 15.75 -36.17
C MET A 467 -18.03 15.71 -35.97
N ASN A 468 -18.71 16.86 -35.85
CA ASN A 468 -20.16 16.89 -36.08
C ASN A 468 -20.41 16.34 -37.49
N GLY A 469 -21.44 15.52 -37.67
CA GLY A 469 -21.87 15.12 -38.99
C GLY A 469 -22.30 16.35 -39.78
N VAL A 470 -21.62 16.67 -40.88
CA VAL A 470 -22.12 17.67 -41.84
C VAL A 470 -23.26 17.01 -42.60
N ILE A 471 -24.42 17.68 -42.66
CA ILE A 471 -25.56 17.22 -43.47
C ILE A 471 -25.12 17.29 -44.93
N LEU A 472 -24.81 16.14 -45.54
CA LEU A 472 -24.68 16.01 -46.98
C LEU A 472 -25.96 15.36 -47.51
N ARG A 473 -26.85 16.21 -48.01
CA ARG A 473 -28.08 15.83 -48.70
C ARG A 473 -27.80 15.84 -50.21
N SER A 474 -27.61 14.66 -50.76
CA SER A 474 -27.42 14.35 -52.19
C SER A 474 -26.15 14.89 -52.87
N ASP A 475 -25.81 14.26 -54.01
CA ASP A 475 -24.86 14.74 -54.98
C ASP A 475 -25.42 16.00 -55.67
N PHE A 476 -24.69 17.11 -55.68
CA PHE A 476 -25.03 18.30 -56.47
C PHE A 476 -24.79 18.05 -57.97
N THR A 477 -25.46 17.08 -58.58
CA THR A 477 -25.25 16.73 -59.99
C THR A 477 -26.41 17.10 -60.92
N VAL A 478 -27.59 17.50 -60.40
CA VAL A 478 -28.73 17.84 -61.29
C VAL A 478 -29.46 19.12 -60.87
N PHE A 479 -29.09 20.25 -61.48
CA PHE A 479 -29.95 21.43 -61.51
C PHE A 479 -31.09 21.18 -62.52
N LYS A 480 -32.34 21.07 -62.05
CA LYS A 480 -33.51 21.06 -62.95
C LYS A 480 -34.21 22.41 -62.91
N VAL A 481 -34.06 23.20 -63.96
CA VAL A 481 -34.86 24.42 -64.17
C VAL A 481 -36.25 24.03 -64.68
N THR A 482 -37.29 24.61 -64.11
CA THR A 482 -38.67 24.33 -64.52
C THR A 482 -38.96 25.04 -65.84
N GLY A 483 -39.18 24.28 -66.93
CA GLY A 483 -39.57 24.79 -68.24
C GLY A 483 -38.62 24.51 -69.41
N ASP A 484 -37.50 23.81 -69.20
CA ASP A 484 -36.48 23.60 -70.25
C ASP A 484 -36.68 22.25 -71.00
N PRO A 485 -36.94 22.25 -72.32
CA PRO A 485 -37.09 21.03 -73.11
C PRO A 485 -35.71 20.47 -73.48
N GLY A 486 -35.12 19.75 -72.53
CA GLY A 486 -34.14 18.68 -72.77
C GLY A 486 -33.01 18.98 -73.78
N VAL A 487 -32.02 19.77 -73.37
CA VAL A 487 -30.61 19.53 -73.78
C VAL A 487 -29.72 19.84 -72.59
N GLU A 488 -28.84 18.89 -72.26
CA GLU A 488 -27.91 18.90 -71.13
C GLU A 488 -26.89 20.05 -71.24
N GLY A 489 -27.23 21.22 -70.68
CA GLY A 489 -26.29 22.32 -70.52
C GLY A 489 -25.34 22.04 -69.35
N ARG A 490 -24.08 21.67 -69.62
CA ARG A 490 -23.03 21.62 -68.60
C ARG A 490 -22.61 23.06 -68.26
N PHE A 491 -22.92 23.52 -67.05
CA PHE A 491 -22.41 24.80 -66.54
C PHE A 491 -21.01 24.59 -65.94
N SER A 492 -20.04 25.41 -66.32
CA SER A 492 -18.71 25.40 -65.69
C SER A 492 -18.74 26.30 -64.46
N LEU A 493 -18.33 25.74 -63.32
CA LEU A 493 -18.10 26.49 -62.10
C LEU A 493 -16.66 27.02 -62.14
N SER A 494 -16.48 28.33 -62.35
CA SER A 494 -15.14 28.95 -62.30
C SER A 494 -14.92 29.55 -60.92
N LEU A 495 -14.06 28.91 -60.12
CA LEU A 495 -13.61 29.43 -58.82
C LEU A 495 -12.42 30.37 -59.06
N THR A 496 -12.53 31.63 -58.64
CA THR A 496 -11.41 32.59 -58.69
C THR A 496 -10.98 32.93 -57.26
N CYS A 497 -9.80 32.49 -56.83
CA CYS A 497 -9.23 32.92 -55.54
C CYS A 497 -8.91 34.43 -55.63
N GLN A 498 -9.55 35.26 -54.81
CA GLN A 498 -9.27 36.70 -54.81
C GLN A 498 -7.91 36.95 -54.14
N GLY A 499 -6.91 37.36 -54.94
CA GLY A 499 -5.59 37.79 -54.46
C GLY A 499 -4.41 36.82 -54.67
N ALA A 500 -4.57 35.69 -55.37
CA ALA A 500 -3.48 34.75 -55.64
C ALA A 500 -2.78 35.02 -56.99
N THR A 501 -1.45 35.13 -56.99
CA THR A 501 -0.62 35.03 -58.21
C THR A 501 -0.25 33.58 -58.50
N GLY A 502 -0.15 33.23 -59.79
CA GLY A 502 0.02 31.85 -60.26
C GLY A 502 1.18 31.10 -59.60
N GLY A 503 0.88 29.92 -59.06
CA GLY A 503 1.84 29.01 -58.42
C GLY A 503 1.82 28.97 -56.89
N SER A 504 0.79 29.49 -56.23
CA SER A 504 0.63 29.42 -54.77
C SER A 504 -0.55 28.56 -54.33
N ASP A 505 -0.39 27.83 -53.21
CA ASP A 505 -1.46 27.01 -52.60
C ASP A 505 -2.46 27.92 -51.86
N CYS A 506 -3.74 27.85 -52.22
CA CYS A 506 -4.80 28.71 -51.67
C CYS A 506 -5.10 28.29 -50.21
N SER A 507 -5.01 29.22 -49.25
CA SER A 507 -5.28 28.93 -47.83
C SER A 507 -6.79 28.90 -47.56
N VAL A 508 -7.37 27.69 -47.53
CA VAL A 508 -8.57 27.16 -46.82
C VAL A 508 -9.82 28.06 -46.62
N ILE A 509 -9.96 29.20 -47.29
CA ILE A 509 -11.19 30.00 -47.29
C ILE A 509 -11.56 30.30 -48.73
N VAL A 510 -12.51 29.54 -49.27
CA VAL A 510 -13.22 29.90 -50.49
C VAL A 510 -14.24 30.96 -50.10
N GLY A 511 -13.95 32.23 -50.42
CA GLY A 511 -14.97 33.28 -50.43
C GLY A 511 -16.07 32.86 -51.39
N GLY A 512 -17.33 32.97 -50.97
CA GLY A 512 -18.49 32.37 -51.65
C GLY A 512 -18.56 32.57 -53.17
N PHE A 513 -19.22 31.64 -53.86
CA PHE A 513 -19.47 31.73 -55.30
C PHE A 513 -20.80 32.46 -55.57
N VAL A 514 -20.85 33.25 -56.64
CA VAL A 514 -22.07 33.92 -57.08
C VAL A 514 -22.69 33.16 -58.25
N VAL A 515 -23.95 32.75 -58.11
CA VAL A 515 -24.75 32.25 -59.23
C VAL A 515 -25.62 33.39 -59.74
N THR A 516 -25.29 33.95 -60.89
CA THR A 516 -26.14 34.94 -61.57
C THR A 516 -27.28 34.22 -62.30
N THR A 517 -28.44 34.11 -61.65
CA THR A 517 -29.68 33.69 -62.32
C THR A 517 -30.71 34.82 -62.27
N PRO A 518 -31.66 34.90 -63.23
CA PRO A 518 -32.71 35.92 -63.21
C PRO A 518 -33.80 35.67 -62.15
N VAL A 519 -33.66 34.66 -61.28
CA VAL A 519 -34.73 34.22 -60.37
C VAL A 519 -34.31 34.42 -58.89
N PRO A 520 -35.13 35.11 -58.07
CA PRO A 520 -34.78 35.46 -56.70
C PRO A 520 -35.19 34.35 -55.72
N ALA A 521 -34.38 33.29 -55.56
CA ALA A 521 -34.58 32.33 -54.45
C ALA A 521 -33.44 31.34 -54.14
N LEU A 522 -32.26 31.42 -54.77
CA LEU A 522 -31.14 30.51 -54.41
C LEU A 522 -30.19 31.21 -53.42
N ALA A 523 -29.79 30.51 -52.37
CA ALA A 523 -28.79 30.99 -51.43
C ALA A 523 -27.47 31.21 -52.18
N THR A 524 -26.97 32.44 -52.17
CA THR A 524 -25.79 32.88 -52.95
C THR A 524 -24.48 32.82 -52.15
N THR A 525 -24.46 32.14 -51.00
CA THR A 525 -23.29 32.12 -50.09
C THR A 525 -23.16 30.77 -49.41
N LEU A 526 -21.95 30.21 -49.41
CA LEU A 526 -21.54 29.05 -48.62
C LEU A 526 -21.30 29.44 -47.16
N LEU A 527 -21.55 28.50 -46.24
CA LEU A 527 -21.21 28.65 -44.83
C LEU A 527 -19.82 28.05 -44.56
N GLN A 528 -19.24 28.43 -43.42
CA GLN A 528 -17.96 27.86 -42.99
C GLN A 528 -18.15 26.33 -42.81
N TYR A 529 -17.28 25.54 -43.47
CA TYR A 529 -17.20 24.06 -43.48
C TYR A 529 -18.02 23.28 -44.52
N ASP A 530 -18.66 23.93 -45.48
CA ASP A 530 -19.22 23.23 -46.65
C ASP A 530 -18.10 22.57 -47.48
N ARG A 531 -18.30 21.31 -47.93
CA ARG A 531 -17.34 20.58 -48.78
C ARG A 531 -17.99 20.11 -50.08
N PHE A 532 -17.26 20.22 -51.18
CA PHE A 532 -17.58 19.63 -52.48
C PHE A 532 -16.80 18.34 -52.66
N PHE A 533 -17.47 17.28 -53.14
CA PHE A 533 -16.80 16.12 -53.73
C PHE A 533 -16.91 16.24 -55.25
N LEU A 534 -15.76 16.10 -55.93
CA LEU A 534 -15.64 16.18 -57.40
C LEU A 534 -15.98 14.85 -58.07
#